data_AF-A0ABD5YWK0-F1
#
_entry.id   AF-A0ABD5YWK0-F1
#
_cell.length_a   1.000
_cell.length_b   1.000
_cell.length_c   1.000
_cell.angle_alpha   90.00
_cell.angle_beta   90.00
_cell.angle_gamma   90.00
#
_symmetry.space_group_name_H-M   'P 1'
#
loop_
_entity.id
_entity.type
_entity.pdbx_description
1 polymer ?
#
loop_
_entity_poly.entity_id
_entity_poly.type
_entity_poly.pdbx_seq_one_letter_code
_entity_poly.pdbx_strand_id
1 'polypeptide(L)'
;MYEFSLSEDVEDMEEGDLRSTLSDFMDKVSDNVSEFEELEEERDELAEKVEEATGYFAEKASEHVRLEEDLIADRFSFSEVVEMAEDAEAATEVVEENDEDSEAESESTFDDKPERAAAGRRF
;
A
#
# COMPACT_ATOMS: atom_id res chain seq x y z
N MET A 1 -3.81 -15.14 -24.54
CA MET A 1 -4.17 -16.52 -24.18
C MET A 1 -5.22 -17.11 -25.11
N TYR A 2 -4.78 -18.07 -25.92
CA TYR A 2 -5.59 -18.81 -26.86
C TYR A 2 -6.38 -19.94 -26.18
N GLU A 3 -7.66 -20.06 -26.54
CA GLU A 3 -8.54 -21.17 -26.14
C GLU A 3 -8.77 -22.08 -27.34
N PHE A 4 -8.51 -23.38 -27.14
CA PHE A 4 -8.63 -24.37 -28.21
C PHE A 4 -10.02 -24.97 -28.27
N SER A 5 -10.56 -25.09 -29.48
CA SER A 5 -11.83 -25.77 -29.75
C SER A 5 -11.71 -26.61 -31.01
N LEU A 6 -12.37 -27.77 -31.00
CA LEU A 6 -12.47 -28.65 -32.16
C LEU A 6 -13.70 -28.26 -32.98
N SER A 7 -13.57 -28.30 -34.31
CA SER A 7 -14.68 -28.07 -35.23
C SER A 7 -15.59 -29.28 -35.41
N GLU A 8 -15.09 -30.49 -35.13
CA GLU A 8 -15.82 -31.76 -35.18
C GLU A 8 -15.27 -32.76 -34.15
N ASP A 9 -16.00 -33.85 -33.90
CA ASP A 9 -15.57 -34.89 -32.99
C ASP A 9 -14.34 -35.62 -33.53
N VAL A 10 -13.42 -35.99 -32.63
CA VAL A 10 -12.13 -36.63 -32.98
C VAL A 10 -12.32 -37.94 -33.76
N GLU A 11 -13.46 -38.63 -33.55
CA GLU A 11 -13.80 -39.88 -34.23
C GLU A 11 -14.16 -39.69 -35.71
N ASP A 12 -14.57 -38.48 -36.10
CA ASP A 12 -14.97 -38.13 -37.47
C ASP A 12 -13.82 -37.50 -38.27
N MET A 13 -12.72 -37.13 -37.62
CA MET A 13 -11.55 -36.51 -38.25
C MET A 13 -10.68 -37.52 -39.03
N GLU A 14 -10.25 -37.13 -40.23
CA GLU A 14 -9.26 -37.90 -40.98
C GLU A 14 -7.86 -37.79 -40.34
N GLU A 15 -6.98 -38.77 -40.57
CA GLU A 15 -5.64 -38.81 -39.97
C GLU A 15 -4.79 -37.56 -40.31
N GLY A 16 -4.96 -37.02 -41.52
CA GLY A 16 -4.29 -35.78 -41.93
C GLY A 16 -4.75 -34.58 -41.10
N ASP A 17 -6.05 -34.46 -40.88
CA ASP A 17 -6.67 -33.38 -40.12
C ASP A 17 -6.36 -33.49 -38.63
N LEU A 18 -6.33 -34.71 -38.07
CA LEU A 18 -5.89 -34.97 -36.69
C LEU A 18 -4.44 -34.50 -36.46
N ARG A 19 -3.54 -34.79 -37.40
CA ARG A 19 -2.13 -34.37 -37.30
C ARG A 19 -1.99 -32.86 -37.42
N SER A 20 -2.72 -32.23 -38.33
CA SER A 20 -2.69 -30.76 -38.48
C SER A 20 -3.23 -30.10 -37.21
N THR A 21 -4.38 -30.57 -36.72
CA THR A 21 -5.03 -30.07 -35.51
C THR A 21 -4.13 -30.20 -34.29
N LEU A 22 -3.41 -31.32 -34.15
CA LEU A 22 -2.45 -31.52 -33.08
C LEU A 22 -1.25 -30.57 -33.20
N SER A 23 -0.73 -30.36 -34.41
CA SER A 23 0.36 -29.41 -34.65
C SER A 23 -0.06 -28.00 -34.26
N ASP A 24 -1.21 -27.55 -34.77
CA ASP A 24 -1.76 -26.23 -34.49
C ASP A 24 -2.04 -26.04 -32.98
N PHE A 25 -2.49 -27.09 -32.30
CA PHE A 25 -2.66 -27.07 -30.84
C PHE A 25 -1.33 -26.88 -30.12
N MET A 26 -0.30 -27.66 -30.49
CA MET A 26 1.02 -27.58 -29.87
C MET A 26 1.68 -26.22 -30.08
N ASP A 27 1.57 -25.65 -31.28
CA ASP A 27 2.10 -24.32 -31.58
C ASP A 27 1.43 -23.26 -30.71
N LYS A 28 0.09 -23.29 -30.59
CA LYS A 28 -0.65 -22.34 -29.76
C LYS A 28 -0.43 -22.54 -28.27
N VAL A 29 -0.17 -23.76 -27.81
CA VAL A 29 0.25 -24.03 -26.43
C VAL A 29 1.62 -23.40 -26.19
N SER A 30 2.55 -23.53 -27.13
CA SER A 30 3.87 -22.88 -27.05
C SER A 30 3.73 -21.37 -26.96
N ASP A 31 2.88 -20.76 -27.79
CA ASP A 31 2.62 -19.33 -27.77
C ASP A 31 2.04 -18.88 -26.42
N ASN A 32 1.06 -19.63 -25.89
CA ASN A 32 0.48 -19.35 -24.58
C ASN A 32 1.50 -19.43 -23.43
N VAL A 33 2.44 -20.38 -23.50
CA VAL A 33 3.51 -20.50 -22.50
C VAL A 33 4.42 -19.28 -22.56
N SER A 34 4.86 -18.88 -23.76
CA SER A 34 5.68 -17.67 -23.92
C SER A 34 4.95 -16.42 -23.43
N GLU A 35 3.68 -16.22 -23.80
CA GLU A 35 2.86 -15.09 -23.30
C GLU A 35 2.75 -15.10 -21.77
N PHE A 36 2.66 -16.28 -21.16
CA PHE A 36 2.58 -16.42 -19.71
C PHE A 36 3.92 -16.09 -19.02
N GLU A 37 5.04 -16.53 -19.59
CA GLU A 37 6.38 -16.18 -19.10
C GLU A 37 6.61 -14.67 -19.15
N GLU A 38 6.23 -14.00 -20.25
CA GLU A 38 6.31 -12.54 -20.37
C GLU A 38 5.46 -11.83 -19.30
N LEU A 39 4.23 -12.31 -19.05
CA LEU A 39 3.37 -11.76 -18.00
C LEU A 39 3.92 -11.99 -16.59
N GLU A 40 4.60 -13.11 -16.34
CA GLU A 40 5.28 -13.35 -15.07
C GLU A 40 6.43 -12.36 -14.85
N GLU A 41 7.24 -12.10 -15.87
CA GLU A 41 8.31 -11.09 -15.83
C GLU A 41 7.74 -9.68 -15.58
N GLU A 42 6.70 -9.27 -16.29
CA GLU A 42 6.04 -7.97 -16.07
C GLU A 42 5.47 -7.84 -14.66
N ARG A 43 4.90 -8.93 -14.13
CA ARG A 43 4.36 -8.97 -12.77
C ARG A 43 5.46 -8.84 -11.73
N ASP A 44 6.60 -9.50 -11.91
CA ASP A 44 7.74 -9.39 -11.00
C ASP A 44 8.33 -7.97 -11.03
N GLU A 45 8.51 -7.36 -12.21
CA GLU A 45 8.97 -5.97 -12.32
C GLU A 45 7.99 -4.98 -11.65
N LEU A 46 6.69 -5.20 -11.81
CA LEU A 46 5.68 -4.36 -11.16
C LEU A 46 5.65 -4.57 -9.64
N ALA A 47 5.85 -5.80 -9.16
CA ALA A 47 5.95 -6.09 -7.74
C ALA A 47 7.13 -5.35 -7.10
N GLU A 48 8.31 -5.37 -7.74
CA GLU A 48 9.49 -4.62 -7.27
C GLU A 48 9.22 -3.11 -7.19
N LYS A 49 8.56 -2.53 -8.20
CA LYS A 49 8.19 -1.10 -8.20
C LYS A 49 7.18 -0.77 -7.10
N VAL A 50 6.23 -1.66 -6.82
CA VAL A 50 5.25 -1.47 -5.74
C VAL A 50 5.94 -1.57 -4.38
N GLU A 51 6.87 -2.50 -4.19
CA GLU A 51 7.67 -2.59 -2.96
C GLU A 51 8.50 -1.32 -2.74
N GLU A 52 9.19 -0.83 -3.78
CA GLU A 52 9.97 0.42 -3.71
C GLU A 52 9.08 1.61 -3.34
N ALA A 53 7.93 1.76 -4.01
CA ALA A 53 6.99 2.84 -3.72
C ALA A 53 6.39 2.71 -2.31
N THR A 54 6.05 1.50 -1.87
CA THR A 54 5.53 1.25 -0.53
C THR A 54 6.56 1.64 0.53
N GLY A 55 7.83 1.29 0.34
CA GLY A 55 8.92 1.70 1.23
C GLY A 55 9.05 3.21 1.33
N TYR A 56 9.02 3.91 0.19
CA TYR A 56 9.07 5.39 0.16
C TYR A 56 7.95 6.05 0.97
N PHE A 57 6.71 5.57 0.81
CA PHE A 57 5.58 6.13 1.57
C PHE A 57 5.58 5.66 3.03
N ALA A 58 6.08 4.45 3.33
CA ALA A 58 6.23 3.96 4.68
C ALA A 58 7.25 4.77 5.48
N GLU A 59 8.38 5.17 4.86
CA GLU A 59 9.35 6.11 5.43
C GLU A 59 8.67 7.42 5.82
N LYS A 60 7.94 8.06 4.89
CA LYS A 60 7.19 9.29 5.17
C LYS A 60 6.14 9.12 6.28
N ALA A 61 5.37 8.04 6.25
CA ALA A 61 4.35 7.76 7.25
C ALA A 61 4.98 7.51 8.63
N SER A 62 6.13 6.85 8.69
CA SER A 62 6.82 6.46 9.93
C SER A 62 7.08 7.65 10.85
N GLU A 63 7.46 8.80 10.29
CA GLU A 63 7.74 10.02 11.03
C GLU A 63 6.50 10.55 11.74
N HIS A 64 5.34 10.42 11.11
CA HIS A 64 4.06 10.88 11.63
C HIS A 64 3.44 9.89 12.63
N VAL A 65 3.34 8.61 12.27
CA VAL A 65 2.70 7.58 13.11
C VAL A 65 3.63 6.99 14.17
N ARG A 66 4.94 7.29 14.11
CA ARG A 66 5.98 6.79 15.04
C ARG A 66 6.02 5.26 15.11
N LEU A 67 5.85 4.61 13.96
CA LEU A 67 5.98 3.17 13.79
C LEU A 67 7.18 2.89 12.88
N GLU A 68 7.77 1.70 12.98
CA GLU A 68 8.86 1.29 12.09
C GLU A 68 8.34 1.12 10.66
N GLU A 69 9.14 1.53 9.68
CA GLU A 69 8.81 1.50 8.25
C GLU A 69 8.41 0.10 7.79
N ASP A 70 9.20 -0.91 8.17
CA ASP A 70 8.93 -2.33 7.86
C ASP A 70 7.56 -2.77 8.40
N LEU A 71 7.19 -2.32 9.61
CA LEU A 71 5.88 -2.63 10.20
C LEU A 71 4.74 -1.94 9.46
N ILE A 72 4.98 -0.76 8.89
CA ILE A 72 3.98 -0.02 8.12
C ILE A 72 3.77 -0.73 6.78
N ALA A 73 4.86 -1.00 6.04
CA ALA A 73 4.82 -1.70 4.75
C ALA A 73 4.20 -3.10 4.85
N ASP A 74 4.47 -3.84 5.93
CA ASP A 74 3.96 -5.21 6.12
C ASP A 74 2.49 -5.26 6.56
N ARG A 75 1.97 -4.22 7.22
CA ARG A 75 0.65 -4.28 7.89
C ARG A 75 -0.44 -3.47 7.23
N PHE A 76 -0.08 -2.51 6.39
CA PHE A 76 -1.02 -1.65 5.70
C PHE A 76 -0.95 -1.89 4.21
N SER A 77 -2.10 -1.78 3.55
CA SER A 77 -2.13 -1.79 2.08
C SER A 77 -1.46 -0.55 1.52
N PHE A 78 -0.94 -0.64 0.29
CA PHE A 78 -0.28 0.50 -0.36
C PHE A 78 -1.10 1.79 -0.31
N SER A 79 -2.41 1.74 -0.56
CA SER A 79 -3.29 2.91 -0.46
C SER A 79 -3.35 3.52 0.94
N GLU A 80 -3.39 2.69 1.99
CA GLU A 80 -3.39 3.16 3.37
C GLU A 80 -2.05 3.81 3.73
N VAL A 81 -0.93 3.25 3.26
CA VAL A 81 0.40 3.83 3.47
C VAL A 81 0.53 5.18 2.77
N VAL A 82 -0.01 5.32 1.55
CA VAL A 82 -0.06 6.61 0.83
C VAL A 82 -0.90 7.64 1.60
N GLU A 83 -2.10 7.28 2.06
CA GLU A 83 -2.95 8.19 2.85
C GLU A 83 -2.24 8.66 4.12
N MET A 84 -1.56 7.75 4.84
CA MET A 84 -0.78 8.12 6.03
C MET A 84 0.39 9.05 5.71
N ALA A 85 1.04 8.87 4.56
CA ALA A 85 2.13 9.75 4.12
C ALA A 85 1.62 11.13 3.68
N GLU A 86 0.44 11.23 3.07
CA GLU A 86 -0.20 12.50 2.72
C GLU A 86 -0.62 13.27 3.97
N ASP A 87 -1.21 12.58 4.96
CA ASP A 87 -1.55 13.16 6.27
C ASP A 87 -0.30 13.66 7.01
N ALA A 88 0.81 12.92 6.91
CA ALA A 88 2.10 13.34 7.44
C ALA A 88 2.58 14.65 6.80
N GLU A 89 2.54 14.72 5.46
CA GLU A 89 2.97 15.89 4.70
C GLU A 89 2.15 17.14 5.05
N ALA A 90 0.82 16.99 5.11
CA ALA A 90 -0.10 18.06 5.52
C ALA A 90 0.14 18.53 6.96
N ALA A 91 0.49 17.62 7.88
CA ALA A 91 0.80 17.99 9.27
C ALA A 91 2.09 18.83 9.37
N THR A 92 3.09 18.57 8.52
CA THR A 92 4.32 19.38 8.44
C THR A 92 4.06 20.78 7.90
N GLU A 93 3.23 20.90 6.86
CA GLU A 93 2.90 22.18 6.21
C GLU A 93 2.19 23.16 7.17
N VAL A 94 1.33 22.66 8.07
CA VAL A 94 0.63 23.48 9.08
C VAL A 94 1.56 23.98 10.20
N VAL A 95 2.68 23.30 10.45
CA VAL A 95 3.65 23.73 11.47
C VAL A 95 4.54 24.86 10.94
N GLU A 96 4.94 24.83 9.66
CA GLU A 96 5.79 25.88 9.07
C GLU A 96 5.06 27.23 8.89
N GLU A 97 3.72 27.25 8.75
CA GLU A 97 2.96 28.51 8.69
C GLU A 97 2.65 29.15 10.05
N ASN A 98 2.99 28.50 11.17
CA ASN A 98 2.65 28.96 12.52
C ASN A 98 3.85 29.45 13.36
N ASP A 99 5.05 29.51 12.77
CA ASP A 99 6.28 29.95 13.44
C ASP A 99 6.59 31.45 13.30
N GLU A 100 5.64 32.28 12.84
CA GLU A 100 5.80 33.74 12.72
C GLU A 100 4.90 34.60 13.65
N ASP A 101 4.27 34.06 14.70
CA ASP A 101 3.69 34.95 15.75
C ASP A 101 3.57 34.29 17.13
N SER A 102 4.71 34.09 17.80
CA SER A 102 4.71 33.90 19.26
C SER A 102 5.89 34.60 19.94
N GLU A 103 5.92 35.91 19.80
CA GLU A 103 6.61 36.75 20.79
C GLU A 103 5.76 36.77 22.08
N ALA A 104 6.38 36.20 23.11
CA ALA A 104 6.16 36.33 24.54
C ALA A 104 5.09 37.33 25.05
N GLU A 105 4.34 36.90 26.06
CA GLU A 105 4.28 37.51 27.40
C GLU A 105 2.98 37.05 28.10
N SER A 106 3.09 36.10 29.03
CA SER A 106 2.54 36.25 30.39
C SER A 106 2.74 34.96 31.20
N GLU A 107 3.86 34.93 31.93
CA GLU A 107 3.91 34.24 33.22
C GLU A 107 2.72 34.73 34.08
N SER A 108 1.81 33.84 34.44
CA SER A 108 0.76 34.12 35.43
C SER A 108 0.46 32.87 36.26
N THR A 109 1.31 32.68 37.27
CA THR A 109 1.04 32.17 38.62
C THR A 109 0.11 30.96 38.80
N PHE A 110 0.74 29.79 38.94
CA PHE A 110 0.23 28.63 39.67
C PHE A 110 0.22 28.89 41.21
N ASP A 111 -0.36 30.02 41.63
CA ASP A 111 -0.40 30.47 43.03
C ASP A 111 -1.82 30.84 43.49
N ASP A 112 -2.82 30.08 43.04
CA ASP A 112 -4.16 30.13 43.63
C ASP A 112 -4.35 28.96 44.60
N LYS A 113 -3.71 29.09 45.77
CA LYS A 113 -4.05 28.28 46.96
C LYS A 113 -5.30 28.88 47.60
N PRO A 114 -6.47 28.21 47.59
CA PRO A 114 -7.52 28.57 48.51
C PRO A 114 -7.13 28.13 49.94
N GLU A 115 -7.07 29.12 50.83
CA GLU A 115 -6.78 29.01 52.26
C GLU A 115 -7.62 27.92 52.95
N ARG A 116 -6.96 27.16 53.83
CA ARG A 116 -7.58 26.08 54.60
C ARG A 116 -8.31 26.63 55.82
N ALA A 117 -9.59 26.28 55.91
CA ALA A 117 -10.41 25.99 57.11
C ALA A 117 -11.25 27.10 57.77
N ALA A 118 -12.58 26.90 57.69
CA ALA A 118 -13.47 27.01 58.83
C ALA A 118 -14.56 25.92 58.76
N ALA A 119 -14.15 24.65 58.87
CA ALA A 119 -15.07 23.54 59.12
C ALA A 119 -15.26 23.41 60.64
N GLY A 120 -16.36 23.99 61.16
CA GLY A 120 -16.77 23.74 62.53
C GLY A 120 -17.45 22.37 62.69
N ARG A 121 -17.01 21.57 63.66
CA ARG A 121 -17.86 20.93 64.71
C ARG A 121 -17.14 19.84 65.53
N ARG A 122 -17.63 19.73 66.78
CA ARG A 122 -17.57 18.65 67.80
C ARG A 122 -16.41 18.79 68.79
N PHE A 123 -16.59 18.82 70.12
CA PHE A 123 -17.68 18.41 71.02
C PHE A 123 -17.89 19.45 72.13
#